data_AF-A0A4U1BL08-F1
#
_entry.id   AF-A0A4U1BL08-F1
#
_cell.length_a   1.000
_cell.length_b   1.000
_cell.length_c   1.000
_cell.angle_alpha   90.00
_cell.angle_beta   90.00
_cell.angle_gamma   90.00
#
_symmetry.space_group_name_H-M   'P 1'
#
loop_
_entity.id
_entity.type
_entity.pdbx_description
1 polymer ?
#
loop_
_entity_poly.entity_id
_entity_poly.type
_entity_poly.pdbx_seq_one_letter_code
_entity_poly.pdbx_strand_id
1 'polypeptide(L)'
;MTMSLPMNDQQRTDKLRKFAKIYLAGSAMPFVIALISTKENTASALFTLWPLLTIWYFLAYRDLAKGYRCESTRFLALHFTVGGSLQGIMYAWSKLLLLFMGLMLAFAMFGG
;
A
#
# COMPACT_ATOMS: atom_id res chain seq x y z
N MET A 1 -11.65 27.17 -15.03
CA MET A 1 -10.56 26.19 -15.26
C MET A 1 -9.48 26.43 -14.21
N THR A 2 -9.50 25.67 -13.11
CA THR A 2 -8.41 25.71 -12.12
C THR A 2 -7.24 24.94 -12.68
N MET A 3 -6.23 25.68 -13.14
CA MET A 3 -4.96 25.14 -13.63
C MET A 3 -4.24 24.52 -12.42
N SER A 4 -4.41 23.22 -12.20
CA SER A 4 -3.69 22.50 -11.16
C SER A 4 -2.20 22.52 -11.52
N LEU A 5 -1.44 23.38 -10.87
CA LEU A 5 0.02 23.39 -10.99
C LEU A 5 0.54 21.96 -10.80
N PRO A 6 1.44 21.48 -11.68
CA PRO A 6 1.97 20.13 -11.57
C PRO A 6 2.60 19.96 -10.19
N MET A 7 2.05 19.01 -9.42
CA MET A 7 2.41 18.79 -8.02
C MET A 7 3.92 18.53 -7.92
N ASN A 8 4.61 19.32 -7.10
CA ASN A 8 6.06 19.24 -6.93
C ASN A 8 6.48 17.89 -6.31
N ASP A 9 7.67 17.40 -6.63
CA ASP A 9 8.15 16.08 -6.21
C ASP A 9 8.23 15.94 -4.67
N GLN A 10 8.53 17.03 -3.95
CA GLN A 10 8.45 17.06 -2.48
C GLN A 10 7.02 16.86 -1.96
N GLN A 11 6.03 17.51 -2.58
CA GLN A 11 4.62 17.37 -2.18
C GLN A 11 4.10 15.94 -2.45
N ARG A 12 4.56 15.31 -3.53
CA ARG A 12 4.27 13.88 -3.82
C ARG A 12 4.82 12.98 -2.74
N THR A 13 6.07 13.23 -2.35
CA THR A 13 6.76 12.47 -1.29
C THR A 13 6.06 12.62 0.06
N ASP A 14 5.63 13.83 0.43
CA ASP A 14 4.87 14.03 1.67
C ASP A 14 3.50 13.37 1.66
N LYS A 15 2.79 13.38 0.51
CA LYS A 15 1.54 12.62 0.36
C LYS A 15 1.78 11.12 0.48
N LEU A 16 2.81 10.58 -0.16
CA LEU A 16 3.19 9.18 -0.06
C LEU A 16 3.52 8.79 1.39
N ARG A 17 4.23 9.64 2.13
CA ARG A 17 4.52 9.44 3.55
C ARG A 17 3.23 9.45 4.40
N LYS A 18 2.29 10.36 4.14
CA LYS A 18 0.97 10.37 4.80
C LYS A 18 0.19 9.09 4.50
N PHE A 19 0.13 8.67 3.24
CA PHE A 19 -0.54 7.43 2.86
C PHE A 19 0.12 6.20 3.48
N ALA A 20 1.45 6.17 3.57
CA ALA A 20 2.18 5.09 4.23
C ALA A 20 1.83 5.00 5.72
N LYS A 21 1.66 6.14 6.41
CA LYS A 21 1.20 6.18 7.80
C LYS A 21 -0.24 5.68 7.95
N ILE A 22 -1.14 6.09 7.05
CA ILE A 22 -2.54 5.62 7.04
C ILE A 22 -2.58 4.11 6.79
N TYR A 23 -1.80 3.61 5.84
CA TYR A 23 -1.69 2.19 5.54
C TYR A 23 -1.13 1.41 6.73
N LEU A 24 -0.07 1.91 7.37
CA LEU A 24 0.50 1.30 8.58
C LEU A 24 -0.54 1.24 9.71
N ALA A 25 -1.24 2.35 9.98
CA ALA A 25 -2.30 2.38 11.00
C ALA A 25 -3.46 1.42 10.65
N GLY A 26 -3.90 1.39 9.40
CA GLY A 26 -4.95 0.49 8.94
C GLY A 26 -4.54 -0.99 8.94
N SER A 27 -3.27 -1.30 8.70
CA SER A 27 -2.72 -2.65 8.83
C SER A 27 -2.59 -3.10 10.29
N ALA A 28 -2.42 -2.16 11.23
CA ALA A 28 -2.41 -2.43 12.66
C ALA A 28 -3.83 -2.56 13.25
N MET A 29 -4.82 -1.91 12.64
CA MET A 29 -6.22 -1.90 13.08
C MET A 29 -6.82 -3.29 13.33
N PRO A 30 -6.67 -4.31 12.47
CA PRO A 30 -7.16 -5.66 12.73
C PRO A 30 -6.52 -6.33 13.95
N PHE A 31 -5.29 -5.99 14.33
CA PHE A 31 -4.70 -6.45 15.60
C PHE A 31 -5.37 -5.77 16.80
N VAL A 32 -5.68 -4.48 16.70
CA VAL A 32 -6.41 -3.75 17.74
C VAL A 32 -7.83 -4.29 17.87
N ILE A 33 -8.52 -4.57 16.76
CA ILE A 33 -9.85 -5.19 16.75
C ILE A 33 -9.77 -6.62 17.33
N ALA A 34 -8.71 -7.38 17.03
CA ALA A 34 -8.50 -8.72 17.58
C ALA A 34 -8.38 -8.72 19.11
N LEU A 35 -7.82 -7.65 19.69
CA LEU A 35 -7.67 -7.51 21.14
C LEU A 35 -8.99 -7.16 21.86
N ILE A 36 -9.96 -6.58 21.15
CA ILE A 36 -11.18 -6.01 21.74
C ILE A 36 -12.44 -6.79 21.33
N SER A 37 -12.40 -7.56 20.22
CA SER A 37 -13.57 -8.20 19.61
C SER A 37 -13.51 -9.72 19.58
N THR A 38 -14.65 -10.36 19.36
CA THR A 38 -14.78 -11.82 19.19
C THR A 38 -14.18 -12.27 17.84
N LYS A 39 -13.63 -13.49 17.80
CA LYS A 39 -12.87 -14.06 16.66
C LYS A 39 -13.51 -13.87 15.27
N GLU A 40 -14.84 -13.92 15.18
CA GLU A 40 -15.58 -13.89 13.92
C GLU A 40 -15.57 -12.51 13.25
N ASN A 41 -15.77 -11.43 14.02
CA ASN A 41 -15.77 -10.07 13.48
C ASN A 41 -14.37 -9.66 13.00
N THR A 42 -13.35 -10.08 13.74
CA THR A 42 -11.94 -9.83 13.41
C THR A 42 -11.55 -10.53 12.10
N ALA A 43 -12.00 -11.76 11.88
CA ALA A 43 -11.73 -12.50 10.65
C ALA A 43 -12.33 -11.81 9.42
N SER A 44 -13.59 -11.35 9.49
CA SER A 44 -14.23 -10.65 8.36
C SER A 44 -13.47 -9.36 7.97
N ALA A 45 -13.00 -8.60 8.95
CA ALA A 45 -12.20 -7.40 8.74
C ALA A 45 -10.82 -7.71 8.16
N LEU A 46 -10.14 -8.75 8.67
CA LEU A 46 -8.86 -9.23 8.16
C LEU A 46 -8.94 -9.68 6.69
N PHE A 47 -9.96 -10.47 6.35
CA PHE A 47 -10.07 -11.05 5.01
C PHE A 47 -10.66 -10.10 3.97
N THR A 48 -11.39 -9.06 4.37
CA THR A 48 -12.05 -8.14 3.43
C THR A 48 -11.40 -6.76 3.40
N LEU A 49 -11.25 -6.11 4.57
CA LEU A 49 -10.73 -4.74 4.64
C LEU A 49 -9.23 -4.68 4.37
N TRP A 50 -8.46 -5.65 4.86
CA TRP A 50 -7.01 -5.67 4.64
C TRP A 50 -6.62 -5.75 3.15
N PRO A 51 -7.13 -6.71 2.33
CA PRO A 51 -6.82 -6.75 0.90
C PRO A 51 -7.18 -5.44 0.21
N LEU A 52 -8.36 -4.90 0.51
CA LEU A 52 -8.84 -3.64 -0.05
C LEU A 52 -7.89 -2.49 0.27
N LEU A 53 -7.43 -2.39 1.52
CA LEU A 53 -6.49 -1.37 1.97
C LEU A 53 -5.13 -1.52 1.26
N THR A 54 -4.65 -2.75 1.10
CA THR A 54 -3.39 -3.06 0.41
C THR A 54 -3.47 -2.73 -1.08
N ILE A 55 -4.56 -3.09 -1.76
CA ILE A 55 -4.78 -2.76 -3.18
C ILE A 55 -4.84 -1.25 -3.35
N TRP A 56 -5.62 -0.56 -2.51
CA TRP A 56 -5.75 0.90 -2.56
C TRP A 56 -4.41 1.60 -2.38
N TYR A 57 -3.62 1.20 -1.38
CA TYR A 57 -2.30 1.77 -1.14
C TYR A 57 -1.35 1.51 -2.32
N PHE A 58 -1.35 0.29 -2.87
CA PHE A 58 -0.53 -0.06 -4.02
C PHE A 58 -0.86 0.78 -5.26
N LEU A 59 -2.15 0.96 -5.57
CA LEU A 59 -2.61 1.79 -6.69
C LEU A 59 -2.28 3.26 -6.48
N ALA A 60 -2.56 3.80 -5.28
CA ALA A 60 -2.24 5.18 -4.93
C ALA A 60 -0.74 5.45 -5.01
N TYR A 61 0.09 4.54 -4.50
CA TYR A 61 1.54 4.65 -4.58
C TYR A 61 2.02 4.64 -6.02
N ARG A 62 1.50 3.72 -6.84
CA ARG A 62 1.88 3.60 -8.26
C ARG A 62 1.46 4.83 -9.07
N ASP A 63 0.29 5.39 -8.82
CA ASP A 63 -0.20 6.59 -9.51
C ASP A 63 0.64 7.83 -9.15
N LEU A 64 0.93 8.02 -7.86
CA LEU A 64 1.81 9.08 -7.39
C LEU A 64 3.24 8.94 -7.94
N ALA A 65 3.74 7.70 -7.98
CA ALA A 65 5.08 7.41 -8.49
C ALA A 65 5.20 7.62 -10.00
N LYS A 66 4.14 7.35 -10.78
CA LYS A 66 4.13 7.61 -12.23
C LYS A 66 4.26 9.10 -12.57
N GLY A 67 3.82 9.99 -11.69
CA GLY A 67 3.85 11.43 -11.93
C GLY A 67 5.13 12.15 -11.48
N TYR A 68 6.18 11.44 -11.04
CA TYR A 68 7.50 12.05 -10.86
C TYR A 68 8.06 12.49 -12.21
N ARG A 69 8.58 13.72 -12.28
CA ARG A 69 9.16 14.29 -13.51
C ARG A 69 10.46 13.61 -13.93
N CYS A 70 11.27 13.20 -12.96
CA CYS A 70 12.54 12.54 -13.20
C CYS A 70 12.37 11.03 -13.34
N GLU A 71 12.78 10.48 -14.48
CA GLU A 71 12.67 9.04 -14.76
C GLU A 71 13.55 8.19 -13.83
N SER A 72 14.73 8.69 -13.42
CA SER A 72 15.58 8.00 -12.44
C SER A 72 14.92 7.94 -11.06
N THR A 73 14.28 9.03 -10.62
CA THR A 73 13.57 9.11 -9.32
C THR A 73 12.29 8.27 -9.34
N ARG A 74 11.62 8.19 -10.51
CA ARG A 74 10.51 7.29 -10.76
C ARG A 74 10.93 5.83 -10.68
N PHE A 75 12.03 5.46 -11.35
CA PHE A 75 12.59 4.11 -11.26
C PHE A 75 13.03 3.79 -9.83
N LEU A 76 13.68 4.72 -9.14
CA LEU A 76 14.08 4.54 -7.76
C LEU A 76 12.85 4.30 -6.87
N ALA A 77 11.82 5.15 -6.95
CA ALA A 77 10.61 5.02 -6.16
C ALA A 77 9.81 3.72 -6.45
N LEU A 78 9.81 3.23 -7.70
CA LEU A 78 9.06 2.03 -8.10
C LEU A 78 9.80 0.71 -7.91
N HIS A 79 11.13 0.71 -8.10
CA HIS A 79 11.94 -0.51 -8.10
C HIS A 79 12.84 -0.64 -6.87
N PHE A 80 13.19 0.45 -6.21
CA PHE A 80 14.27 0.46 -5.26
C PHE A 80 13.80 1.03 -3.92
N THR A 81 13.93 0.21 -2.88
CA THR A 81 13.75 0.59 -1.46
C THR A 81 14.86 1.56 -0.99
N VAL A 82 15.38 2.42 -1.87
CA VAL A 82 16.62 3.17 -1.64
C VAL A 82 16.34 4.31 -0.68
N GLY A 83 16.97 4.19 0.48
CA GLY A 83 17.01 5.20 1.52
C GLY A 83 16.34 4.82 2.84
N GLY A 84 15.80 3.60 2.98
CA GLY A 84 15.13 3.20 4.23
C GLY A 84 13.89 4.05 4.56
N SER A 85 13.31 4.70 3.54
CA SER A 85 12.13 5.53 3.75
C SER A 85 10.90 4.66 4.01
N LEU A 86 10.14 5.00 5.06
CA LEU A 86 8.97 4.25 5.53
C LEU A 86 7.97 3.93 4.40
N GLN A 87 7.79 4.86 3.46
CA GLN A 87 6.93 4.69 2.28
C GLN A 87 7.44 3.63 1.29
N GLY A 88 8.75 3.50 1.07
CA GLY A 88 9.30 2.45 0.20
C GLY A 88 9.18 1.07 0.85
N ILE A 89 9.41 0.99 2.16
CA ILE A 89 9.22 -0.25 2.95
C ILE A 89 7.76 -0.70 2.90
N MET A 90 6.82 0.22 3.12
CA MET A 90 5.38 -0.09 3.05
C MET A 90 4.95 -0.48 1.64
N TYR A 91 5.53 0.09 0.59
CA TYR A 91 5.26 -0.31 -0.78
C TYR A 91 5.76 -1.74 -1.06
N ALA A 92 7.00 -2.06 -0.68
CA ALA A 92 7.53 -3.42 -0.79
C ALA A 92 6.67 -4.43 0.01
N TRP A 93 6.26 -4.07 1.22
CA TRP A 93 5.36 -4.86 2.05
C TRP A 93 4.00 -5.10 1.38
N SER A 94 3.39 -4.04 0.82
CA SER A 94 2.13 -4.16 0.09
C SER A 94 2.24 -5.05 -1.15
N LYS A 95 3.35 -4.98 -1.88
CA LYS A 95 3.63 -5.81 -3.05
C LYS A 95 3.79 -7.28 -2.67
N LEU A 96 4.48 -7.55 -1.57
CA LEU A 96 4.65 -8.90 -1.02
C LEU A 96 3.31 -9.49 -0.58
N LEU A 97 2.49 -8.71 0.15
CA LEU A 97 1.14 -9.11 0.53
C LEU A 97 0.26 -9.42 -0.68
N LEU A 98 0.25 -8.56 -1.71
CA LEU A 98 -0.51 -8.82 -2.94
C LEU A 98 -0.03 -10.08 -3.66
N LEU A 99 1.28 -10.34 -3.69
CA LEU A 99 1.85 -11.54 -4.29
C LEU A 99 1.42 -12.80 -3.52
N PHE A 100 1.44 -12.74 -2.18
CA PHE A 100 0.97 -13.82 -1.32
C PHE A 100 -0.55 -14.08 -1.49
N MET A 101 -1.36 -13.02 -1.55
CA MET A 101 -2.80 -13.13 -1.82
C MET A 101 -3.08 -13.73 -3.19
N GLY A 102 -2.35 -13.29 -4.22
CA GLY A 102 -2.45 -13.85 -5.56
C GLY A 102 -2.07 -15.33 -5.60
N LEU A 103 -1.00 -15.73 -4.89
CA LEU A 103 -0.62 -17.12 -4.73
C LEU A 103 -1.70 -17.94 -4.02
N MET A 104 -2.24 -17.45 -2.90
CA MET A 104 -3.32 -18.16 -2.20
C MET A 104 -4.56 -18.34 -3.09
N LEU A 105 -4.95 -17.31 -3.85
CA LEU A 105 -6.05 -17.40 -4.83
C LEU A 105 -5.74 -18.41 -5.94
N ALA A 106 -4.52 -18.40 -6.47
CA ALA A 106 -4.10 -19.37 -7.48
C ALA A 106 -4.12 -20.80 -6.93
N PHE A 107 -3.57 -21.04 -5.74
CA PHE A 107 -3.64 -22.34 -5.08
C PHE A 107 -5.08 -22.78 -4.81
N ALA A 108 -5.95 -21.87 -4.38
CA ALA A 108 -7.37 -22.17 -4.15
C ALA A 108 -8.12 -22.50 -5.45
N MET A 109 -7.76 -21.88 -6.58
CA MET A 109 -8.41 -22.14 -7.87
C MET A 109 -7.84 -23.35 -8.63
N PHE A 110 -6.55 -23.67 -8.46
CA PHE A 110 -5.86 -24.72 -9.23
C PHE A 110 -5.49 -25.97 -8.42
N GLY A 111 -5.59 -25.92 -7.09
CA GLY A 111 -5.23 -27.01 -6.18
C GLY A 111 -6.39 -27.57 -5.34
N GLY A 112 -7.64 -27.16 -5.65
CA GLY A 112 -8.87 -27.67 -5.03
C GLY A 112 -9.59 -28.68 -5.92
#